data_AF-J6EYC1-F1
#
_entry.id   AF-J6EYC1-F1
#
_cell.length_a   1.000
_cell.length_b   1.000
_cell.length_c   1.000
_cell.angle_alpha   90.00
_cell.angle_beta   90.00
_cell.angle_gamma   90.00
#
_symmetry.space_group_name_H-M   'P 1'
#
loop_
_entity.id
_entity.type
_entity.pdbx_description
1 polymer ?
#
loop_
_entity_poly.entity_id
_entity_poly.type
_entity_poly.pdbx_seq_one_letter_code
_entity_poly.pdbx_strand_id
1 'polypeptide(L)'
;MALTNPNTNANDIDYTTGGWAKTGVTISVTPKDAKVEVGAQFCETIQAPVEGMGRWSNTWTVQELVQGKKFVMTAMDNFSSIPIPSRLTYTFTAVEGSNGSKTTFFRSIDTAPTQEFWDKAKPEEKEALYRFQGSQSEMAAHLKQYVEQNTPAS
;
A
#
# COMPACT_ATOMS: atom_id res chain seq x y z
N MET A 1 -34.44 -6.98 18.65
CA MET A 1 -33.07 -6.49 18.86
C MET A 1 -32.12 -7.64 18.58
N ALA A 2 -31.45 -7.62 17.42
CA ALA A 2 -30.44 -8.60 17.06
C ALA A 2 -29.14 -7.85 16.78
N LEU A 3 -28.12 -8.20 17.56
CA LEU A 3 -26.75 -7.71 17.46
C LEU A 3 -26.16 -8.19 16.13
N THR A 4 -25.89 -7.26 15.21
CA THR A 4 -25.10 -7.56 14.01
C THR A 4 -23.62 -7.49 14.38
N ASN A 5 -23.00 -8.67 14.30
CA ASN A 5 -21.57 -8.95 14.40
C ASN A 5 -20.74 -8.05 13.44
N PRO A 6 -19.81 -7.20 13.92
CA PRO A 6 -18.99 -6.32 13.08
C PRO A 6 -17.72 -7.02 12.57
N ASN A 7 -17.84 -8.28 12.11
CA ASN A 7 -16.78 -8.95 11.37
C ASN A 7 -17.04 -8.81 9.86
N THR A 8 -17.06 -7.57 9.37
CA THR A 8 -16.79 -7.33 7.95
C THR A 8 -15.29 -7.48 7.76
N ASN A 9 -14.86 -8.68 7.34
CA ASN A 9 -13.53 -8.87 6.78
C ASN A 9 -13.34 -7.79 5.71
N ALA A 10 -12.25 -7.04 5.79
CA ALA A 10 -11.89 -5.99 4.83
C ALA A 10 -11.73 -6.47 3.37
N ASN A 11 -11.98 -7.77 3.12
CA ASN A 11 -11.89 -8.43 1.83
C ASN A 11 -13.23 -8.50 1.07
N ASP A 12 -14.37 -8.14 1.68
CA ASP A 12 -15.70 -8.17 1.03
C ASP A 12 -16.15 -6.81 0.47
N ILE A 13 -15.23 -5.85 0.32
CA ILE A 13 -15.53 -4.59 -0.35
C ILE A 13 -15.47 -4.85 -1.86
N ASP A 14 -16.62 -4.81 -2.53
CA ASP A 14 -16.72 -4.85 -4.00
C ASP A 14 -16.15 -3.54 -4.59
N TYR A 15 -14.92 -3.62 -5.12
CA TYR A 15 -14.21 -2.49 -5.72
C TYR A 15 -14.63 -2.17 -7.17
N THR A 16 -15.63 -2.86 -7.73
CA THR A 16 -15.95 -2.78 -9.17
C THR A 16 -17.09 -1.83 -9.51
N THR A 17 -17.87 -1.36 -8.53
CA THR A 17 -19.08 -0.56 -8.79
C THR A 17 -19.11 0.76 -8.01
N GLY A 18 -18.49 1.80 -8.60
CA GLY A 18 -18.89 3.20 -8.38
C GLY A 18 -17.82 4.14 -7.81
N GLY A 19 -17.38 5.11 -8.63
CA GLY A 19 -17.15 6.49 -8.17
C GLY A 19 -15.94 6.84 -7.28
N TRP A 20 -15.08 5.90 -6.87
CA TRP A 20 -13.94 6.20 -5.97
C TRP A 20 -12.59 6.48 -6.65
N ALA A 21 -12.58 6.70 -7.98
CA ALA A 21 -11.37 7.08 -8.72
C ALA A 21 -10.96 8.55 -8.48
N LYS A 22 -10.45 8.83 -7.28
CA LYS A 22 -9.41 9.85 -7.09
C LYS A 22 -8.21 9.04 -6.59
N THR A 23 -7.34 8.63 -7.51
CA THR A 23 -6.22 7.71 -7.21
C THR A 23 -5.09 8.48 -6.55
N GLY A 24 -4.58 7.96 -5.44
CA GLY A 24 -3.38 8.51 -4.83
C GLY A 24 -2.21 8.13 -5.71
N VAL A 25 -1.44 9.10 -6.19
CA VAL A 25 -0.35 8.81 -7.14
C VAL A 25 0.98 9.13 -6.48
N THR A 26 1.88 8.13 -6.46
CA THR A 26 3.29 8.34 -6.14
C THR A 26 3.90 9.29 -7.18
N ILE A 27 4.27 10.49 -6.73
CA ILE A 27 4.85 11.54 -7.57
C ILE A 27 6.35 11.31 -7.74
N SER A 28 7.02 10.95 -6.64
CA SER A 28 8.46 10.75 -6.63
C SER A 28 8.87 9.81 -5.50
N VAL A 29 10.00 9.14 -5.70
CA VAL A 29 10.71 8.38 -4.68
C VAL A 29 12.15 8.88 -4.63
N THR A 30 12.66 9.13 -3.42
CA THR A 30 14.04 9.59 -3.18
C THR A 30 14.74 8.65 -2.20
N PRO A 31 15.94 8.14 -2.50
CA PRO A 31 16.68 8.36 -3.74
C PRO A 31 16.02 7.66 -4.94
N LYS A 32 16.21 8.21 -6.14
CA LYS A 32 15.68 7.64 -7.38
C LYS A 32 16.27 6.25 -7.66
N ASP A 33 17.56 6.09 -7.35
CA ASP A 33 18.30 4.86 -7.47
C ASP A 33 18.70 4.38 -6.05
N ALA A 34 17.79 3.64 -5.40
CA ALA A 34 18.02 3.07 -4.09
C ALA A 34 18.54 1.63 -4.22
N LYS A 35 19.66 1.32 -3.58
CA LYS A 35 20.01 -0.08 -3.32
C LYS A 35 19.06 -0.60 -2.23
N VAL A 36 18.21 -1.55 -2.57
CA VAL A 36 17.27 -2.15 -1.62
C VAL A 36 18.00 -3.19 -0.78
N GLU A 37 18.23 -2.88 0.49
CA GLU A 37 18.81 -3.76 1.50
C GLU A 37 18.18 -3.48 2.86
N VAL A 38 18.33 -4.40 3.83
CA VAL A 38 17.77 -4.19 5.17
C VAL A 38 18.38 -2.94 5.79
N GLY A 39 17.52 -2.07 6.33
CA GLY A 39 17.89 -0.76 6.85
C GLY A 39 17.89 0.37 5.81
N ALA A 40 17.78 0.07 4.51
CA ALA A 40 17.65 1.11 3.49
C ALA A 40 16.39 1.94 3.71
N GLN A 41 16.49 3.22 3.40
CA GLN A 41 15.38 4.17 3.51
C GLN A 41 15.10 4.83 2.17
N PHE A 42 13.82 5.05 1.89
CA PHE A 42 13.39 5.87 0.78
C PHE A 42 12.16 6.69 1.16
N CYS A 43 12.16 7.94 0.71
CA CYS A 43 11.08 8.87 0.90
C CYS A 43 10.20 8.87 -0.35
N GLU A 44 8.95 8.50 -0.18
CA GLU A 44 7.92 8.53 -1.20
C GLU A 44 7.05 9.77 -1.02
N THR A 45 6.86 10.56 -2.07
CA THR A 45 5.91 11.69 -2.07
C THR A 45 4.67 11.34 -2.87
N ILE A 46 3.50 11.52 -2.27
CA ILE A 46 2.21 11.08 -2.79
C ILE A 46 1.29 12.28 -2.97
N GLN A 47 0.59 12.34 -4.10
CA GLN A 47 -0.56 13.22 -4.28
C GLN A 47 -1.77 12.61 -3.57
N ALA A 48 -2.37 13.35 -2.65
CA ALA A 48 -3.53 12.86 -1.91
C ALA A 48 -4.71 12.53 -2.84
N PRO A 49 -5.37 11.37 -2.64
CA PRO A 49 -6.63 11.01 -3.30
C PRO A 49 -7.85 11.72 -2.70
N VAL A 50 -7.68 12.38 -1.55
CA VAL A 50 -8.75 13.02 -0.79
C VAL A 50 -8.74 14.51 -1.05
N GLU A 51 -9.91 15.07 -1.33
CA GLU A 51 -10.08 16.50 -1.56
C GLU A 51 -9.74 17.30 -0.29
N GLY A 52 -9.08 18.45 -0.45
CA GLY A 52 -8.63 19.26 0.69
C GLY A 52 -7.35 18.78 1.36
N MET A 53 -6.85 17.58 1.01
CA MET A 53 -5.53 17.13 1.44
C MET A 53 -4.45 17.54 0.44
N GLY A 54 -3.35 18.08 0.97
CA GLY A 54 -2.15 18.36 0.20
C GLY A 54 -1.35 17.10 -0.11
N ARG A 55 -0.20 17.26 -0.77
CA ARG A 55 0.77 16.18 -0.90
C ARG A 55 1.31 15.80 0.47
N TRP A 56 1.66 14.54 0.64
CA TRP A 56 2.39 14.07 1.81
C TRP A 56 3.59 13.24 1.40
N SER A 57 4.51 13.02 2.34
CA SER A 57 5.73 12.26 2.08
C SER A 57 6.01 11.27 3.20
N ASN A 58 6.08 9.98 2.87
CA ASN A 58 6.37 8.91 3.81
C ASN A 58 7.79 8.40 3.62
N THR A 59 8.54 8.30 4.71
CA THR A 59 9.85 7.63 4.70
C THR A 59 9.68 6.18 5.09
N TRP A 60 9.86 5.30 4.11
CA TRP A 60 9.85 3.85 4.28
C TRP A 60 11.24 3.36 4.68
N THR A 61 11.30 2.44 5.62
CA THR A 61 12.52 1.72 6.02
C THR A 61 12.35 0.24 5.75
N VAL A 62 13.28 -0.37 5.04
CA VAL A 62 13.29 -1.81 4.76
C VAL A 62 13.62 -2.59 6.03
N GLN A 63 12.70 -3.44 6.47
CA GLN A 63 12.85 -4.26 7.67
C GLN A 63 13.28 -5.69 7.36
N GLU A 64 12.82 -6.25 6.24
CA GLU A 64 13.10 -7.62 5.85
C GLU A 64 13.20 -7.70 4.33
N LEU A 65 14.23 -8.38 3.84
CA LEU A 65 14.40 -8.66 2.42
C LEU A 65 14.89 -10.08 2.25
N VAL A 66 14.07 -10.91 1.60
CA VAL A 66 14.44 -12.24 1.12
C VAL A 66 14.29 -12.20 -0.39
N GLN A 67 15.43 -12.18 -1.09
CA GLN A 67 15.48 -11.99 -2.54
C GLN A 67 14.53 -12.94 -3.28
N GLY A 68 13.68 -12.38 -4.12
CA GLY A 68 12.69 -13.12 -4.92
C GLY A 68 11.53 -13.73 -4.13
N LYS A 69 11.42 -13.49 -2.81
CA LYS A 69 10.39 -14.12 -1.96
C LYS A 69 9.62 -13.14 -1.11
N LYS A 70 10.29 -12.23 -0.43
CA LYS A 70 9.66 -11.37 0.57
C LYS A 70 10.35 -10.03 0.69
N PHE A 71 9.56 -8.98 0.82
CA PHE A 71 10.01 -7.63 1.06
C PHE A 71 9.08 -6.97 2.08
N VAL A 72 9.64 -6.48 3.18
CA VAL A 72 8.89 -5.80 4.24
C VAL A 72 9.50 -4.44 4.47
N MET A 73 8.63 -3.43 4.56
CA MET A 73 9.01 -2.08 4.93
C MET A 73 8.04 -1.49 5.94
N THR A 74 8.51 -0.54 6.72
CA THR A 74 7.72 0.19 7.70
C THR A 74 7.89 1.68 7.54
N ALA A 75 6.86 2.44 7.85
CA ALA A 75 6.90 3.90 7.92
C ALA A 75 6.07 4.40 9.09
N MET A 76 6.31 5.66 9.44
CA MET A 76 5.32 6.47 10.15
C MET A 76 4.59 7.31 9.12
N ASP A 77 3.34 6.97 8.84
CA ASP A 77 2.50 7.74 7.93
C ASP A 77 2.21 9.11 8.52
N ASN A 78 2.51 10.15 7.74
CA ASN A 78 2.36 11.55 8.17
C ASN A 78 1.34 12.33 7.33
N PHE A 79 0.51 11.65 6.56
CA PHE A 79 -0.65 12.27 5.89
C PHE A 79 -1.68 12.79 6.89
N SER A 80 -1.64 12.30 8.14
CA SER A 80 -2.41 12.82 9.27
C SER A 80 -1.52 13.61 10.23
N SER A 81 -2.12 14.61 10.87
CA SER A 81 -1.57 15.32 12.02
C SER A 81 -1.21 14.40 13.21
N ILE A 82 -1.78 13.19 13.26
CA ILE A 82 -1.46 12.16 14.25
C ILE A 82 -0.77 11.00 13.51
N PRO A 83 0.54 10.79 13.72
CA PRO A 83 1.29 9.77 12.97
C PRO A 83 0.76 8.35 13.17
N ILE A 84 0.74 7.57 12.10
CA ILE A 84 0.24 6.19 12.11
C ILE A 84 1.39 5.25 11.75
N PRO A 85 1.79 4.31 12.64
CA PRO A 85 2.72 3.26 12.26
C PRO A 85 2.11 2.35 11.19
N SER A 86 2.87 2.11 10.13
CA SER A 86 2.44 1.27 9.02
C SER A 86 3.53 0.29 8.60
N ARG A 87 3.08 -0.88 8.15
CA ARG A 87 3.90 -1.97 7.64
C ARG A 87 3.35 -2.43 6.31
N LEU A 88 4.21 -2.50 5.29
CA LEU A 88 3.90 -3.12 4.02
C LEU A 88 4.65 -4.44 3.93
N THR A 89 3.96 -5.49 3.54
CA THR A 89 4.56 -6.79 3.25
C THR A 89 4.24 -7.20 1.84
N TYR A 90 5.27 -7.55 1.08
CA TYR A 90 5.19 -8.09 -0.26
C TYR A 90 5.74 -9.50 -0.24
N THR A 91 5.01 -10.43 -0.87
CA THR A 91 5.43 -11.82 -1.02
C THR A 91 5.28 -12.26 -2.45
N PHE A 92 6.26 -13.04 -2.90
CA PHE A 92 6.39 -13.53 -4.26
C PHE A 92 6.56 -15.04 -4.20
N THR A 93 5.73 -15.74 -4.95
CA THR A 93 5.78 -17.20 -5.04
C THR A 93 5.89 -17.58 -6.50
N ALA A 94 7.02 -18.17 -6.89
CA ALA A 94 7.17 -18.76 -8.21
C ALA A 94 6.22 -19.96 -8.35
N VAL A 95 5.53 -20.00 -9.48
CA VAL A 95 4.63 -21.08 -9.88
C VAL A 95 5.15 -21.61 -11.21
N GLU A 96 5.75 -22.79 -11.17
CA GLU A 96 6.16 -23.50 -12.38
C GLU A 96 4.94 -24.17 -13.02
N GLY A 97 4.81 -24.06 -14.34
CA GLY A 97 3.74 -24.69 -15.10
C GLY A 97 4.17 -25.01 -16.52
N SER A 98 3.39 -25.88 -17.16
CA SER A 98 3.61 -26.30 -18.55
C SER A 98 3.55 -25.16 -19.57
N ASN A 99 3.01 -24.00 -19.20
CA ASN A 99 2.88 -22.80 -20.04
C ASN A 99 3.83 -21.66 -19.62
N GLY A 100 4.97 -22.00 -19.00
CA GLY A 100 5.98 -21.04 -18.55
C GLY A 100 5.91 -20.70 -17.06
N SER A 101 6.93 -19.99 -16.58
CA SER A 101 7.04 -19.54 -15.19
C SER A 101 6.07 -18.39 -14.92
N LYS A 102 5.29 -18.49 -13.85
CA LYS A 102 4.43 -17.42 -13.33
C LYS A 102 4.89 -17.05 -11.93
N THR A 103 4.63 -15.82 -11.49
CA THR A 103 4.84 -15.41 -10.09
C THR A 103 3.50 -14.95 -9.52
N THR A 104 3.09 -15.55 -8.41
CA THR A 104 1.99 -15.03 -7.60
C THR A 104 2.54 -13.92 -6.71
N PHE A 105 1.86 -12.78 -6.75
CA PHE A 105 2.18 -11.62 -5.94
C PHE A 105 1.10 -11.40 -4.89
N PHE A 106 1.50 -11.23 -3.64
CA PHE A 106 0.60 -10.84 -2.56
C PHE A 106 1.19 -9.66 -1.79
N ARG A 107 0.35 -8.68 -1.50
CA ARG A 107 0.67 -7.48 -0.73
C ARG A 107 -0.29 -7.34 0.46
N SER A 108 0.24 -6.98 1.62
CA SER A 108 -0.53 -6.53 2.77
C SER A 108 -0.07 -5.16 3.26
N ILE A 109 -0.98 -4.46 3.93
CA ILE A 109 -0.80 -3.18 4.62
C ILE A 109 -1.36 -3.43 6.01
N ASP A 110 -0.52 -3.28 7.02
CA ASP A 110 -0.91 -3.30 8.42
C ASP A 110 -0.66 -1.91 8.98
N THR A 111 -1.72 -1.23 9.41
CA THR A 111 -1.63 0.10 10.05
C THR A 111 -2.07 0.00 11.51
N ALA A 112 -1.45 0.77 12.40
CA ALA A 112 -1.80 0.78 13.82
C ALA A 112 -2.24 2.19 14.30
N PRO A 113 -3.38 2.73 13.82
CA PRO A 113 -3.88 4.02 14.30
C PRO A 113 -4.18 3.95 15.80
N THR A 114 -3.78 4.98 16.54
CA THR A 114 -4.08 5.08 17.97
C THR A 114 -5.54 5.47 18.20
N GLN A 115 -6.04 5.30 19.43
CA GLN A 115 -7.36 5.86 19.78
C GLN A 115 -7.40 7.37 19.60
N GLU A 116 -6.29 8.06 19.88
CA GLU A 116 -6.16 9.49 19.67
C GLU A 116 -6.40 9.90 18.20
N PHE A 117 -5.90 9.10 17.24
CA PHE A 117 -6.21 9.32 15.83
C PHE A 117 -7.72 9.26 15.58
N TRP A 118 -8.40 8.23 16.07
CA TRP A 118 -9.83 8.08 15.86
C TRP A 118 -10.64 9.20 16.51
N ASP A 119 -10.20 9.70 17.67
CA ASP A 119 -10.91 10.74 18.40
C ASP A 119 -10.68 12.14 17.80
N LYS A 120 -9.46 12.43 17.35
CA LYS A 120 -9.02 13.81 17.03
C LYS A 120 -8.68 14.07 15.57
N ALA A 121 -8.40 13.04 14.77
CA ALA A 121 -8.07 13.23 13.35
C ALA A 121 -9.26 13.78 12.57
N LYS A 122 -8.96 14.59 11.56
CA LYS A 122 -9.97 15.18 10.68
C LYS A 122 -10.66 14.10 9.84
N PRO A 123 -11.90 14.34 9.38
CA PRO A 123 -12.61 13.40 8.51
C PRO A 123 -11.79 12.97 7.28
N GLU A 124 -11.08 13.91 6.65
CA GLU A 124 -10.29 13.66 5.44
C GLU A 124 -9.07 12.77 5.73
N GLU A 125 -8.46 12.91 6.91
CA GLU A 125 -7.33 12.08 7.34
C GLU A 125 -7.76 10.64 7.60
N LYS A 126 -8.97 10.45 8.16
CA LYS A 126 -9.58 9.12 8.33
C LYS A 126 -9.91 8.49 6.98
N GLU A 127 -10.46 9.27 6.04
CA GLU A 127 -10.68 8.81 4.67
C GLU A 127 -9.37 8.41 3.99
N ALA A 128 -8.31 9.19 4.15
CA ALA A 128 -6.99 8.86 3.60
C ALA A 128 -6.45 7.54 4.16
N LEU A 129 -6.62 7.27 5.46
CA LEU A 129 -6.27 5.98 6.04
C LEU A 129 -7.05 4.83 5.40
N TYR A 130 -8.37 4.97 5.26
CA TYR A 130 -9.19 3.92 4.62
C TYR A 130 -8.81 3.68 3.16
N ARG A 131 -8.54 4.74 2.39
CA ARG A 131 -8.07 4.64 1.01
C ARG A 131 -6.68 4.00 0.93
N PHE A 132 -5.78 4.38 1.84
CA PHE A 132 -4.46 3.78 1.91
C PHE A 132 -4.56 2.27 2.15
N GLN A 133 -5.32 1.84 3.17
CA GLN A 133 -5.59 0.42 3.45
C GLN A 133 -6.26 -0.31 2.26
N GLY A 134 -7.19 0.35 1.56
CA GLY A 134 -7.89 -0.21 0.40
C GLY A 134 -7.07 -0.26 -0.89
N SER A 135 -5.91 0.39 -0.96
CA SER A 135 -5.08 0.50 -2.19
C SER A 135 -4.45 -0.82 -2.67
N GLN A 136 -4.66 -1.93 -1.96
CA GLN A 136 -4.00 -3.22 -2.23
C GLN A 136 -4.19 -3.72 -3.65
N SER A 137 -5.44 -3.75 -4.10
CA SER A 137 -5.82 -4.30 -5.40
C SER A 137 -5.30 -3.42 -6.53
N GLU A 138 -5.42 -2.10 -6.39
CA GLU A 138 -4.91 -1.11 -7.35
C GLU A 138 -3.39 -1.21 -7.52
N MET A 139 -2.64 -1.23 -6.41
CA MET A 139 -1.19 -1.34 -6.45
C MET A 139 -0.71 -2.68 -7.02
N ALA A 140 -1.42 -3.78 -6.72
CA ALA A 140 -1.14 -5.07 -7.34
C ALA A 140 -1.38 -5.05 -8.86
N ALA A 141 -2.45 -4.39 -9.32
CA ALA A 141 -2.74 -4.23 -10.73
C ALA A 141 -1.68 -3.37 -11.44
N HIS A 142 -1.26 -2.26 -10.84
CA HIS A 142 -0.19 -1.42 -11.38
C HIS A 142 1.14 -2.18 -11.50
N LEU A 143 1.51 -2.96 -10.46
CA LEU A 143 2.73 -3.77 -10.51
C LEU A 143 2.66 -4.81 -11.63
N LYS A 144 1.52 -5.49 -11.77
CA LYS A 144 1.31 -6.46 -12.85
C LYS A 144 1.48 -5.80 -14.22
N GLN A 145 0.80 -4.68 -14.46
CA GLN A 145 0.89 -3.95 -15.72
C GLN A 145 2.32 -3.49 -16.02
N TYR A 146 3.01 -2.94 -15.02
CA TYR A 146 4.41 -2.52 -15.16
C TYR A 146 5.31 -3.68 -15.57
N VAL A 147 5.21 -4.83 -14.89
CA VAL A 147 6.00 -6.03 -15.21
C VAL A 147 5.66 -6.53 -16.62
N GLU A 148 4.39 -6.63 -16.97
CA GLU A 148 3.95 -7.11 -18.30
C GLU A 148 4.41 -6.20 -19.45
N GLN A 149 4.50 -4.87 -19.22
CA GLN A 149 4.97 -3.91 -20.21
C GLN A 149 6.49 -3.86 -20.35
N ASN A 150 7.23 -4.18 -19.28
CA ASN A 150 8.69 -4.03 -19.23
C ASN A 150 9.44 -5.37 -19.26
N THR A 151 8.73 -6.50 -19.30
CA THR A 151 9.33 -7.81 -19.55
C THR A 151 9.38 -8.03 -21.07
N PRO A 152 10.57 -8.17 -21.69
CA PRO A 152 10.67 -8.47 -23.11
C PRO A 152 9.90 -9.74 -23.43
N ALA A 153 9.17 -9.76 -24.56
CA ALA A 153 8.61 -10.99 -25.08
C ALA A 153 9.76 -11.97 -25.33
N SER A 154 9.77 -13.06 -24.56
CA SER A 154 10.69 -14.19 -24.70
C SER A 154 10.41 -14.98 -25.97
#